data_AF-A0A9P5U2W3-F1
#
_entry.id   AF-A0A9P5U2W3-F1
#
_cell.length_a   1.000
_cell.length_b   1.000
_cell.length_c   1.000
_cell.angle_alpha   90.00
_cell.angle_beta   90.00
_cell.angle_gamma   90.00
#
_symmetry.space_group_name_H-M   'P 1'
#
loop_
_entity.id
_entity.type
_entity.pdbx_description
1 polymer ?
#
loop_
_entity_poly.entity_id
_entity_poly.type
_entity_poly.pdbx_seq_one_letter_code
_entity_poly.pdbx_strand_id
1 'polypeptide(L)'
;MSESIYAGSSDTSSVFTSTGTFTSASTIPGLGSLSGKAIKRVGSAVVNQVDAIIIRRRLSQLEANSLDQKDTATDSSDVKSLYSDLLELARIIYSLSIRTRAFRMIMSIVGGMDFQDLAAAIANWPISESYDLLKSMILCFRDPSTTSSYGDDRTRLETYYKAGLDAYKANLRYKTGPTFESDLYIAFLLFLGLTISLSKGPAFSRSMTQLDIPFFLTETHTSSLEFNHPWSIHLLPARLLRQALLEHLDPVDDAMAISQLRGLLSDLKPGPTTAAWTSRSSTHSKISQLRKHFSERNWQTPPNVLLLGPGESGKVSLALCILFTKRGRNESICRPP
;
A
#
# COMPACT_ATOMS: atom_id res chain seq x y z
N MET A 1 31.70 -44.07 -14.10
CA MET A 1 31.46 -44.94 -12.92
C MET A 1 31.98 -44.21 -11.70
N SER A 2 31.10 -43.46 -11.03
CA SER A 2 31.23 -43.01 -9.64
C SER A 2 29.80 -42.74 -9.17
N GLU A 3 29.26 -43.68 -8.42
CA GLU A 3 28.00 -43.58 -7.67
C GLU A 3 28.21 -42.76 -6.40
N SER A 4 27.26 -41.88 -6.07
CA SER A 4 26.98 -41.39 -4.72
C SER A 4 25.49 -40.97 -4.70
N ILE A 5 24.52 -41.80 -4.31
CA ILE A 5 24.20 -42.34 -2.97
C ILE A 5 23.76 -41.25 -1.98
N TYR A 6 22.42 -41.09 -1.94
CA TYR A 6 21.50 -40.73 -0.84
C TYR A 6 21.55 -39.33 -0.18
N ALA A 7 20.39 -38.66 -0.22
CA ALA A 7 19.53 -38.52 0.97
C ALA A 7 18.10 -38.18 0.54
N GLY A 8 17.18 -39.11 0.77
CA GLY A 8 15.75 -38.93 0.50
C GLY A 8 15.14 -37.87 1.39
N SER A 9 14.52 -36.87 0.76
CA SER A 9 13.58 -35.97 1.44
C SER A 9 12.32 -36.78 1.73
N SER A 10 12.15 -37.14 3.00
CA SER A 10 10.94 -37.73 3.55
C SER A 10 9.77 -36.79 3.30
N ASP A 11 8.89 -37.16 2.37
CA ASP A 11 7.54 -36.62 2.26
C ASP A 11 6.81 -36.93 3.58
N THR A 12 6.90 -36.01 4.54
CA THR A 12 5.97 -35.95 5.68
C THR A 12 4.61 -35.54 5.13
N SER A 13 3.92 -36.52 4.56
CA SER A 13 2.48 -36.52 4.44
C SER A 13 1.92 -36.34 5.85
N SER A 14 1.45 -35.13 6.16
CA SER A 14 0.55 -34.95 7.29
C SER A 14 -0.73 -35.68 6.91
N VAL A 15 -0.80 -36.96 7.27
CA VAL A 15 -2.06 -37.69 7.40
C VAL A 15 -2.88 -36.87 8.38
N PHE A 16 -3.76 -36.04 7.84
CA PHE A 16 -4.88 -35.51 8.59
C PHE A 16 -5.62 -36.75 9.06
N THR A 17 -5.40 -37.10 10.33
CA THR A 17 -6.32 -37.92 11.09
C THR A 17 -7.62 -37.12 11.14
N SER A 18 -8.40 -37.26 10.06
CA SER A 18 -9.80 -36.97 10.05
C SER A 18 -10.35 -37.86 11.14
N THR A 19 -10.59 -37.28 12.32
CA THR A 19 -11.49 -37.86 13.30
C THR A 19 -12.79 -38.03 12.56
N GLY A 20 -12.94 -39.23 11.98
CA GLY A 20 -14.16 -39.70 11.38
C GLY A 20 -15.21 -39.52 12.46
N THR A 21 -15.96 -38.44 12.34
CA THR A 21 -17.22 -38.33 13.04
C THR A 21 -18.00 -39.47 12.43
N PHE A 22 -18.08 -40.59 13.14
CA PHE A 22 -19.02 -41.64 12.84
C PHE A 22 -20.38 -40.97 12.89
N THR A 23 -20.80 -40.47 11.72
CA THR A 23 -22.16 -40.11 11.43
C THR A 23 -22.91 -41.42 11.54
N SER A 24 -23.44 -41.68 12.73
CA SER A 24 -24.56 -42.58 12.93
C SER A 24 -25.67 -42.08 12.00
N ALA A 25 -25.65 -42.60 10.78
CA ALA A 25 -26.58 -42.34 9.72
C ALA A 25 -27.90 -43.03 10.06
N SER A 26 -28.63 -42.46 11.01
CA SER A 26 -30.06 -42.63 11.17
C SER A 26 -30.58 -41.60 12.18
N THR A 27 -30.41 -40.32 11.87
CA THR A 27 -31.41 -39.35 12.31
C THR A 27 -32.49 -39.40 11.26
N ILE A 28 -33.56 -40.13 11.55
CA ILE A 28 -34.85 -39.90 10.91
C ILE A 28 -35.03 -38.38 10.86
N PRO A 29 -35.28 -37.76 9.69
CA PRO A 29 -35.48 -36.32 9.59
C PRO A 29 -36.76 -35.95 10.34
N GLY A 30 -36.64 -35.84 11.66
CA GLY A 30 -37.70 -35.33 12.51
C GLY A 30 -37.89 -33.86 12.19
N LEU A 31 -39.13 -33.38 12.36
CA LEU A 31 -39.51 -31.97 12.20
C LEU A 31 -38.50 -31.00 12.85
N GLY A 32 -37.83 -31.41 13.94
CA GLY A 32 -36.79 -30.63 14.62
C GLY A 32 -35.53 -30.31 13.80
N SER A 33 -35.18 -31.10 12.78
CA SER A 33 -34.00 -30.83 11.95
C SER A 33 -34.23 -29.66 10.97
N LEU A 34 -35.46 -29.50 10.48
CA LEU A 34 -35.87 -28.39 9.62
C LEU A 34 -35.96 -27.09 10.42
N SER A 35 -36.55 -27.13 11.62
CA SER A 35 -36.63 -25.95 12.50
C SER A 35 -35.25 -25.50 12.98
N GLY A 36 -34.36 -26.43 13.34
CA GLY A 36 -32.98 -26.11 13.72
C GLY A 36 -32.18 -25.44 12.59
N LYS A 37 -32.35 -25.90 11.34
CA LYS A 37 -31.74 -25.25 10.17
C LYS A 37 -32.32 -23.86 9.91
N ALA A 38 -33.63 -23.68 10.08
CA ALA A 38 -34.28 -22.38 9.92
C ALA A 38 -33.81 -21.37 10.98
N ILE A 39 -33.80 -21.77 12.26
CA ILE A 39 -33.34 -20.94 13.38
C ILE A 39 -31.85 -20.58 13.20
N LYS A 40 -31.00 -21.53 12.80
CA LYS A 40 -29.60 -21.26 12.51
C LYS A 40 -29.43 -20.23 11.38
N ARG A 41 -30.21 -20.35 10.30
CA ARG A 41 -30.17 -19.39 9.18
C ARG A 41 -30.61 -18.00 9.61
N VAL A 42 -31.72 -17.90 10.34
CA VAL A 42 -32.22 -16.61 10.86
C VAL A 42 -31.23 -16.00 11.84
N GLY A 43 -30.70 -16.78 12.79
CA GLY A 43 -29.69 -16.33 13.74
C GLY A 43 -28.43 -15.81 13.05
N SER A 44 -27.93 -16.55 12.05
CA SER A 44 -26.77 -16.09 11.26
C SER A 44 -27.06 -14.82 10.47
N ALA A 45 -28.28 -14.65 9.93
CA ALA A 45 -28.66 -13.45 9.21
C ALA A 45 -28.75 -12.22 10.13
N VAL A 46 -29.29 -12.37 11.34
CA VAL A 46 -29.40 -11.28 12.32
C VAL A 46 -28.03 -10.85 12.83
N VAL A 47 -27.16 -11.79 13.21
CA VAL A 47 -25.79 -11.47 13.67
C VAL A 47 -25.02 -10.75 12.57
N ASN A 48 -25.07 -11.26 11.33
CA ASN A 48 -24.43 -10.62 10.18
C ASN A 48 -24.99 -9.21 9.90
N GLN A 49 -26.28 -8.96 10.16
CA GLN A 49 -26.86 -7.62 10.02
C GLN A 49 -26.42 -6.67 11.12
N VAL A 50 -26.37 -7.12 12.39
CA VAL A 50 -25.95 -6.28 13.52
C VAL A 50 -24.48 -5.87 13.36
N ASP A 51 -23.59 -6.81 13.04
CA ASP A 51 -22.19 -6.51 12.79
C ASP A 51 -22.04 -5.55 11.61
N ALA A 52 -22.80 -5.77 10.53
CA ALA A 52 -22.82 -4.86 9.40
C ALA A 52 -23.29 -3.45 9.78
N ILE A 53 -24.28 -3.29 10.67
CA ILE A 53 -24.76 -1.98 11.12
C ILE A 53 -23.72 -1.27 11.97
N ILE A 54 -23.11 -1.96 12.95
CA ILE A 54 -22.08 -1.37 13.82
C ILE A 54 -20.88 -0.94 12.99
N ILE A 55 -20.43 -1.80 12.08
CA ILE A 55 -19.31 -1.50 11.19
C ILE A 55 -19.68 -0.34 10.25
N ARG A 56 -20.89 -0.33 9.67
CA ARG A 56 -21.35 0.80 8.83
C ARG A 56 -21.36 2.11 9.61
N ARG A 57 -21.78 2.09 10.88
CA ARG A 57 -21.79 3.26 11.74
C ARG A 57 -20.37 3.76 12.01
N ARG A 58 -19.45 2.88 12.40
CA ARG A 58 -18.05 3.26 12.60
C ARG A 58 -17.46 3.86 11.33
N LEU A 59 -17.68 3.22 10.18
CA LEU A 59 -17.21 3.72 8.89
C LEU A 59 -17.81 5.08 8.52
N SER A 60 -19.10 5.31 8.79
CA SER A 60 -19.71 6.63 8.59
C SER A 60 -19.13 7.71 9.51
N GLN A 61 -18.74 7.34 10.75
CA GLN A 61 -18.05 8.25 11.65
C GLN A 61 -16.64 8.57 11.14
N LEU A 62 -15.93 7.59 10.55
CA LEU A 62 -14.63 7.84 9.93
C LEU A 62 -14.77 8.80 8.74
N GLU A 63 -15.78 8.59 7.89
CA GLU A 63 -16.06 9.44 6.75
C GLU A 63 -16.41 10.88 7.20
N ALA A 64 -17.27 11.05 8.21
CA ALA A 64 -17.65 12.35 8.74
C ALA A 64 -16.47 13.08 9.39
N ASN A 65 -15.69 12.39 10.23
CA ASN A 65 -14.54 12.98 10.90
C ASN A 65 -13.44 13.36 9.91
N SER A 66 -13.19 12.53 8.89
CA SER A 66 -12.17 12.81 7.88
C SER A 66 -12.48 14.04 7.02
N LEU A 67 -13.76 14.41 6.88
CA LEU A 67 -14.18 15.62 6.17
C LEU A 67 -13.99 16.89 7.01
N ASP A 68 -14.28 16.82 8.31
CA ASP A 68 -14.17 17.96 9.25
C ASP A 68 -12.74 18.20 9.76
N GLN A 69 -11.85 17.20 9.69
CA GLN A 69 -10.51 17.27 10.29
C GLN A 69 -9.55 18.28 9.66
N LYS A 70 -9.94 18.95 8.58
CA LYS A 70 -9.06 19.93 7.91
C LYS A 70 -8.80 21.18 8.75
N ASP A 71 -9.68 21.51 9.70
CA ASP A 71 -9.62 22.80 10.41
C ASP A 71 -9.39 22.69 11.93
N THR A 72 -9.47 21.49 12.51
CA THR A 72 -9.34 21.32 13.98
C THR A 72 -8.14 20.43 14.31
N ALA A 73 -7.28 20.92 15.22
CA ALA A 73 -6.16 20.18 15.78
C ALA A 73 -6.70 19.01 16.63
N THR A 74 -7.11 17.94 15.96
CA THR A 74 -7.58 16.72 16.60
C THR A 74 -6.39 16.02 17.26
N ASP A 75 -6.61 15.45 18.43
CA ASP A 75 -5.59 14.67 19.12
C ASP A 75 -5.11 13.50 18.26
N SER A 76 -3.79 13.41 18.08
CA SER A 76 -3.14 12.37 17.25
C SER A 76 -3.45 10.93 17.69
N SER A 77 -3.86 10.72 18.94
CA SER A 77 -4.26 9.41 19.48
C SER A 77 -5.52 8.87 18.81
N ASP A 78 -6.50 9.74 18.60
CA ASP A 78 -7.82 9.34 18.08
C ASP A 78 -7.69 8.90 16.62
N VAL A 79 -6.91 9.64 15.85
CA VAL A 79 -6.56 9.32 14.45
C VAL A 79 -5.85 7.97 14.36
N LYS A 80 -4.90 7.70 15.25
CA LYS A 80 -4.20 6.42 15.27
C LYS A 80 -5.14 5.25 15.55
N SER A 81 -6.07 5.42 16.50
CA SER A 81 -7.08 4.39 16.81
C SER A 81 -8.00 4.11 15.62
N LEU A 82 -8.37 5.16 14.88
CA LEU A 82 -9.20 5.08 13.69
C LEU A 82 -8.56 4.25 12.58
N TYR A 83 -7.27 4.46 12.30
CA TYR A 83 -6.55 3.65 11.31
C TYR A 83 -6.33 2.21 11.79
N SER A 84 -6.12 1.99 13.09
CA SER A 84 -6.06 0.64 13.65
C SER A 84 -7.36 -0.13 13.41
N ASP A 85 -8.51 0.50 13.70
CA ASP A 85 -9.84 -0.09 13.44
C ASP A 85 -10.05 -0.38 11.94
N LEU A 86 -9.63 0.55 11.07
CA LEU A 86 -9.75 0.40 9.62
C LEU A 86 -8.92 -0.77 9.08
N LEU A 87 -7.68 -0.94 9.59
CA LEU A 87 -6.80 -2.07 9.23
C LEU A 87 -7.35 -3.39 9.75
N GLU A 88 -7.90 -3.41 10.97
CA GLU A 88 -8.56 -4.60 11.51
C GLU A 88 -9.71 -5.04 10.58
N LEU A 89 -10.59 -4.11 10.18
CA LEU A 89 -11.71 -4.41 9.28
C LEU A 89 -11.27 -4.88 7.87
N ALA A 90 -10.02 -4.63 7.47
CA ALA A 90 -9.47 -5.12 6.21
C ALA A 90 -8.98 -6.59 6.28
N ARG A 91 -8.84 -7.18 7.48
CA ARG A 91 -8.35 -8.56 7.67
C ARG A 91 -9.27 -9.59 7.05
N ILE A 92 -8.69 -10.71 6.62
CA ILE A 92 -9.39 -11.80 5.92
C ILE A 92 -10.49 -12.48 6.75
N ILE A 93 -10.45 -12.34 8.08
CA ILE A 93 -11.46 -12.88 9.00
C ILE A 93 -12.85 -12.26 8.82
N TYR A 94 -12.91 -11.03 8.29
CA TYR A 94 -14.18 -10.33 8.04
C TYR A 94 -14.81 -10.73 6.71
N SER A 95 -16.13 -10.56 6.61
CA SER A 95 -16.85 -10.84 5.35
C SER A 95 -16.35 -9.95 4.22
N LEU A 96 -16.43 -10.45 2.98
CA LEU A 96 -15.95 -9.74 1.79
C LEU A 96 -16.55 -8.33 1.68
N SER A 97 -17.82 -8.13 2.02
CA SER A 97 -18.48 -6.81 1.93
C SER A 97 -17.86 -5.78 2.89
N ILE A 98 -17.54 -6.19 4.11
CA ILE A 98 -16.86 -5.36 5.12
C ILE A 98 -15.46 -5.01 4.61
N ARG A 99 -14.71 -6.05 4.19
CA ARG A 99 -13.34 -5.89 3.68
C ARG A 99 -13.30 -4.98 2.47
N THR A 100 -14.21 -5.13 1.50
CA THR A 100 -14.32 -4.25 0.34
C THR A 100 -14.51 -2.80 0.77
N ARG A 101 -15.37 -2.53 1.76
CA ARG A 101 -15.61 -1.16 2.21
C ARG A 101 -14.40 -0.56 2.91
N ALA A 102 -13.76 -1.29 3.82
CA ALA A 102 -12.53 -0.85 4.48
C ALA A 102 -11.41 -0.60 3.45
N PHE A 103 -11.23 -1.53 2.52
CA PHE A 103 -10.24 -1.44 1.46
C PHE A 103 -10.48 -0.24 0.54
N ARG A 104 -11.73 0.06 0.16
CA ARG A 104 -12.08 1.29 -0.58
C ARG A 104 -11.64 2.55 0.14
N MET A 105 -11.84 2.62 1.46
CA MET A 105 -11.40 3.75 2.28
C MET A 105 -9.88 3.87 2.31
N ILE A 106 -9.17 2.76 2.55
CA ILE A 106 -7.70 2.71 2.51
C ILE A 106 -7.19 3.22 1.15
N MET A 107 -7.70 2.66 0.05
CA MET A 107 -7.31 3.06 -1.31
C MET A 107 -7.69 4.52 -1.62
N SER A 108 -8.83 5.01 -1.12
CA SER A 108 -9.24 6.41 -1.21
C SER A 108 -8.25 7.35 -0.51
N ILE A 109 -7.85 7.02 0.73
CA ILE A 109 -6.85 7.78 1.51
C ILE A 109 -5.50 7.82 0.78
N VAL A 110 -5.06 6.67 0.24
CA VAL A 110 -3.81 6.59 -0.52
C VAL A 110 -3.89 7.45 -1.80
N GLY A 111 -4.97 7.33 -2.59
CA GLY A 111 -5.17 8.14 -3.79
C GLY A 111 -5.27 9.63 -3.51
N GLY A 112 -5.84 9.99 -2.36
CA GLY A 112 -5.93 11.37 -1.87
C GLY A 112 -4.62 11.95 -1.34
N MET A 113 -3.54 11.16 -1.27
CA MET A 113 -2.25 11.53 -0.67
C MET A 113 -2.31 11.95 0.80
N ASP A 114 -3.38 11.57 1.51
CA ASP A 114 -3.61 11.91 2.92
C ASP A 114 -3.26 10.69 3.82
N PHE A 115 -2.22 9.94 3.45
CA PHE A 115 -1.92 8.60 3.98
C PHE A 115 -0.81 8.56 5.05
N GLN A 116 -0.38 9.70 5.60
CA GLN A 116 0.77 9.73 6.54
C GLN A 116 0.51 8.86 7.78
N ASP A 117 -0.63 9.07 8.44
CA ASP A 117 -1.00 8.32 9.64
C ASP A 117 -1.34 6.85 9.31
N LEU A 118 -1.92 6.60 8.15
CA LEU A 118 -2.16 5.25 7.64
C LEU A 118 -0.84 4.49 7.41
N ALA A 119 0.15 5.13 6.80
CA ALA A 119 1.48 4.56 6.59
C ALA A 119 2.16 4.27 7.94
N ALA A 120 2.05 5.18 8.91
CA ALA A 120 2.56 4.95 10.26
C ALA A 120 1.84 3.78 10.96
N ALA A 121 0.52 3.65 10.78
CA ALA A 121 -0.25 2.54 11.33
C ALA A 121 0.20 1.20 10.72
N ILE A 122 0.32 1.12 9.39
CA ILE A 122 0.76 -0.10 8.67
C ILE A 122 2.20 -0.47 9.03
N ALA A 123 3.10 0.51 9.15
CA ALA A 123 4.50 0.27 9.53
C ALA A 123 4.65 -0.35 10.94
N ASN A 124 3.64 -0.17 11.81
CA ASN A 124 3.58 -0.77 13.14
C ASN A 124 2.62 -1.99 13.22
N TRP A 125 1.95 -2.34 12.14
CA TRP A 125 1.02 -3.47 12.07
C TRP A 125 1.79 -4.78 11.83
N PRO A 126 1.29 -5.96 12.26
CA PRO A 126 2.05 -7.17 12.10
C PRO A 126 2.30 -7.49 10.62
N ILE A 127 3.48 -8.01 10.33
CA ILE A 127 4.03 -8.07 8.97
C ILE A 127 3.18 -8.96 8.05
N SER A 128 2.65 -10.06 8.58
CA SER A 128 1.75 -10.98 7.85
C SER A 128 0.50 -10.28 7.33
N GLU A 129 -0.17 -9.50 8.17
CA GLU A 129 -1.39 -8.79 7.81
C GLU A 129 -1.10 -7.61 6.87
N SER A 130 -0.01 -6.89 7.13
CA SER A 130 0.48 -5.84 6.22
C SER A 130 0.80 -6.40 4.84
N TYR A 131 1.42 -7.58 4.76
CA TYR A 131 1.74 -8.26 3.51
C TYR A 131 0.48 -8.56 2.69
N ASP A 132 -0.56 -9.14 3.30
CA ASP A 132 -1.82 -9.46 2.61
C ASP A 132 -2.55 -8.22 2.08
N LEU A 133 -2.56 -7.14 2.88
CA LEU A 133 -3.14 -5.87 2.47
C LEU A 133 -2.36 -5.26 1.30
N LEU A 134 -1.04 -5.17 1.41
CA LEU A 134 -0.18 -4.55 0.39
C LEU A 134 -0.18 -5.36 -0.90
N LYS A 135 -0.20 -6.70 -0.81
CA LYS A 135 -0.45 -7.59 -1.95
C LYS A 135 -1.76 -7.24 -2.64
N SER A 136 -2.83 -7.06 -1.87
CA SER A 136 -4.15 -6.68 -2.41
C SER A 136 -4.12 -5.33 -3.10
N MET A 137 -3.37 -4.35 -2.58
CA MET A 137 -3.19 -3.04 -3.22
C MET A 137 -2.40 -3.14 -4.53
N ILE A 138 -1.32 -3.91 -4.58
CA ILE A 138 -0.54 -4.14 -5.82
C ILE A 138 -1.42 -4.83 -6.88
N LEU A 139 -2.23 -5.80 -6.47
CA LEU A 139 -3.16 -6.49 -7.38
C LEU A 139 -4.24 -5.58 -7.96
N CYS A 140 -4.62 -4.48 -7.29
CA CYS A 140 -5.49 -3.46 -7.90
C CYS A 140 -4.88 -2.78 -9.12
N PHE A 141 -3.55 -2.69 -9.15
CA PHE A 141 -2.81 -2.00 -10.21
C PHE A 141 -2.40 -2.93 -11.34
N ARG A 142 -2.37 -4.24 -11.10
CA ARG A 142 -2.13 -5.25 -12.14
C ARG A 142 -3.42 -5.52 -12.90
N ASP A 143 -3.33 -5.61 -14.22
CA ASP A 143 -4.50 -5.91 -15.04
C ASP A 143 -5.00 -7.33 -14.75
N PRO A 144 -6.24 -7.50 -14.23
CA PRO A 144 -6.82 -8.81 -13.97
C PRO A 144 -6.93 -9.68 -15.24
N SER A 145 -6.89 -9.09 -16.44
CA SER A 145 -6.96 -9.80 -17.72
C SER A 145 -5.82 -10.82 -17.93
N THR A 146 -4.67 -10.58 -17.29
CA THR A 146 -3.46 -11.40 -17.47
C THR A 146 -3.50 -12.75 -16.77
N THR A 147 -4.34 -12.89 -15.74
CA THR A 147 -4.48 -14.16 -15.05
C THR A 147 -5.59 -14.93 -15.78
N SER A 148 -5.35 -16.05 -16.46
CA SER A 148 -6.41 -16.83 -17.11
C SER A 148 -6.75 -18.04 -16.24
N SER A 149 -7.84 -17.94 -15.46
CA SER A 149 -8.30 -19.07 -14.62
C SER A 149 -9.77 -18.92 -14.28
N TYR A 150 -10.52 -19.99 -14.54
CA TYR A 150 -11.98 -20.12 -14.46
C TYR A 150 -12.44 -20.41 -13.03
N GLY A 151 -13.26 -19.55 -12.41
CA GLY A 151 -13.92 -19.84 -11.12
C GLY A 151 -14.78 -18.68 -10.59
N ASP A 152 -15.88 -19.00 -9.88
CA ASP A 152 -16.83 -18.03 -9.30
C ASP A 152 -16.18 -17.11 -8.23
N ASP A 153 -15.22 -17.63 -7.46
CA ASP A 153 -14.48 -16.85 -6.46
C ASP A 153 -13.68 -15.69 -7.07
N ARG A 154 -13.26 -15.84 -8.32
CA ARG A 154 -12.50 -14.81 -9.03
C ARG A 154 -13.34 -13.57 -9.27
N THR A 155 -14.60 -13.72 -9.68
CA THR A 155 -15.50 -12.59 -9.92
C THR A 155 -15.67 -11.72 -8.66
N ARG A 156 -15.69 -12.38 -7.49
CA ARG A 156 -15.81 -11.71 -6.19
C ARG A 156 -14.55 -10.93 -5.84
N LEU A 157 -13.37 -11.51 -6.08
CA LEU A 157 -12.06 -10.87 -5.90
C LEU A 157 -11.86 -9.70 -6.87
N GLU A 158 -12.24 -9.87 -8.14
CA GLU A 158 -12.20 -8.80 -9.15
C GLU A 158 -13.07 -7.62 -8.74
N THR A 159 -14.27 -7.88 -8.20
CA THR A 159 -15.14 -6.82 -7.66
C THR A 159 -14.48 -6.09 -6.49
N TYR A 160 -13.78 -6.82 -5.62
CA TYR A 160 -13.03 -6.25 -4.49
C TYR A 160 -11.88 -5.33 -4.96
N TYR A 161 -11.03 -5.81 -5.89
CA TYR A 161 -9.90 -5.04 -6.41
C TYR A 161 -10.36 -3.84 -7.23
N LYS A 162 -11.37 -4.02 -8.09
CA LYS A 162 -11.97 -2.95 -8.89
C LYS A 162 -12.52 -1.83 -8.01
N ALA A 163 -13.26 -2.19 -6.96
CA ALA A 163 -13.80 -1.20 -6.04
C ALA A 163 -12.71 -0.38 -5.34
N GLY A 164 -11.60 -1.02 -4.94
CA GLY A 164 -10.43 -0.33 -4.40
C GLY A 164 -9.80 0.64 -5.40
N LEU A 165 -9.57 0.18 -6.63
CA LEU A 165 -8.99 1.00 -7.70
C LEU A 165 -9.89 2.19 -8.08
N ASP A 166 -11.21 1.99 -8.14
CA ASP A 166 -12.18 3.05 -8.41
C ASP A 166 -12.14 4.13 -7.32
N ALA A 167 -12.08 3.72 -6.05
CA ALA A 167 -11.97 4.63 -4.91
C ALA A 167 -10.64 5.41 -4.90
N TYR A 168 -9.55 4.74 -5.27
CA TYR A 168 -8.24 5.36 -5.47
C TYR A 168 -8.29 6.44 -6.56
N LYS A 169 -8.77 6.08 -7.76
CA LYS A 169 -8.89 6.98 -8.91
C LYS A 169 -9.82 8.16 -8.62
N ALA A 170 -10.91 7.94 -7.89
CA ALA A 170 -11.86 8.98 -7.52
C ALA A 170 -11.20 10.11 -6.70
N ASN A 171 -10.18 9.79 -5.91
CA ASN A 171 -9.50 10.72 -5.01
C ASN A 171 -8.16 11.25 -5.52
N LEU A 172 -7.71 10.82 -6.70
CA LEU A 172 -6.52 11.40 -7.33
C LEU A 172 -6.73 12.91 -7.52
N ARG A 173 -5.77 13.68 -7.00
CA ARG A 173 -5.81 15.15 -7.03
C ARG A 173 -5.39 15.74 -8.39
N TYR A 174 -4.73 14.95 -9.22
CA TYR A 174 -4.11 15.39 -10.47
C TYR A 174 -5.04 15.32 -11.69
N LYS A 175 -6.36 15.51 -11.50
CA LYS A 175 -7.38 15.32 -12.56
C LYS A 175 -7.34 16.33 -13.72
N THR A 176 -6.30 17.14 -13.87
CA THR A 176 -6.30 18.31 -14.77
C THR A 176 -5.80 18.02 -16.19
N GLY A 177 -5.98 16.82 -16.72
CA GLY A 177 -5.58 16.48 -18.10
C GLY A 177 -5.84 15.02 -18.48
N PRO A 178 -5.47 14.59 -19.71
CA PRO A 178 -5.41 13.18 -20.04
C PRO A 178 -4.46 12.50 -19.04
N THR A 179 -5.04 11.74 -18.10
CA THR A 179 -4.27 11.02 -17.09
C THR A 179 -3.38 10.02 -17.78
N PHE A 180 -2.08 10.22 -17.68
CA PHE A 180 -1.12 9.19 -18.05
C PHE A 180 -1.23 8.04 -17.04
N GLU A 181 -1.10 6.81 -17.51
CA GLU A 181 -1.13 5.63 -16.63
C GLU A 181 -0.06 5.73 -15.53
N SER A 182 1.07 6.38 -15.81
CA SER A 182 2.15 6.64 -14.85
C SER A 182 1.72 7.46 -13.64
N ASP A 183 0.74 8.36 -13.79
CA ASP A 183 0.26 9.21 -12.70
C ASP A 183 -0.53 8.40 -11.66
N LEU A 184 -1.10 7.28 -12.08
CA LEU A 184 -1.82 6.37 -11.21
C LEU A 184 -0.91 5.77 -10.14
N TYR A 185 0.40 5.67 -10.35
CA TYR A 185 1.29 5.01 -9.40
C TYR A 185 1.93 5.98 -8.40
N ILE A 186 1.93 7.28 -8.66
CA ILE A 186 2.67 8.28 -7.87
C ILE A 186 2.29 8.21 -6.38
N ALA A 187 1.00 8.31 -6.06
CA ALA A 187 0.56 8.35 -4.67
C ALA A 187 0.81 7.01 -3.97
N PHE A 188 0.56 5.89 -4.66
CA PHE A 188 0.83 4.55 -4.14
C PHE A 188 2.33 4.30 -3.86
N LEU A 189 3.22 4.67 -4.78
CA LEU A 189 4.67 4.50 -4.61
C LEU A 189 5.20 5.37 -3.46
N LEU A 190 4.70 6.60 -3.32
CA LEU A 190 5.04 7.46 -2.19
C LEU A 190 4.54 6.87 -0.86
N PHE A 191 3.35 6.29 -0.85
CA PHE A 191 2.79 5.60 0.30
C PHE A 191 3.64 4.40 0.72
N LEU A 192 4.04 3.55 -0.22
CA LEU A 192 4.95 2.43 0.06
C LEU A 192 6.28 2.92 0.61
N GLY A 193 6.89 3.93 -0.04
CA GLY A 193 8.18 4.49 0.39
C GLY A 193 8.11 5.03 1.81
N LEU A 194 7.05 5.78 2.14
CA LEU A 194 6.82 6.29 3.49
C LEU A 194 6.62 5.15 4.50
N THR A 195 5.80 4.16 4.18
CA THR A 195 5.54 3.02 5.07
C THR A 195 6.82 2.26 5.40
N ILE A 196 7.68 2.02 4.39
CA ILE A 196 8.99 1.38 4.58
C ILE A 196 9.88 2.24 5.48
N SER A 197 10.01 3.55 5.18
CA SER A 197 10.84 4.45 5.99
C SER A 197 10.41 4.53 7.45
N LEU A 198 9.11 4.39 7.73
CA LEU A 198 8.56 4.38 9.10
C LEU A 198 8.69 3.03 9.81
N SER A 199 9.00 1.95 9.09
CA SER A 199 9.15 0.62 9.67
C SER A 199 10.44 0.52 10.50
N LYS A 200 10.40 -0.27 11.59
CA LYS A 200 11.51 -0.35 12.58
C LYS A 200 12.62 -1.35 12.22
N GLY A 201 12.47 -2.14 11.16
CA GLY A 201 13.44 -3.19 10.84
C GLY A 201 13.34 -3.76 9.43
N PRO A 202 14.31 -4.59 9.02
CA PRO A 202 14.46 -5.06 7.65
C PRO A 202 13.35 -6.01 7.20
N ALA A 203 12.69 -6.69 8.14
CA ALA A 203 11.66 -7.68 7.84
C ALA A 203 10.52 -7.13 6.98
N PHE A 204 10.10 -5.87 7.22
CA PHE A 204 9.07 -5.23 6.40
C PHE A 204 9.56 -5.00 4.96
N SER A 205 10.78 -4.50 4.77
CA SER A 205 11.40 -4.32 3.46
C SER A 205 11.59 -5.64 2.71
N ARG A 206 11.99 -6.71 3.41
CA ARG A 206 12.07 -8.06 2.82
C ARG A 206 10.70 -8.53 2.32
N SER A 207 9.65 -8.36 3.12
CA SER A 207 8.29 -8.65 2.69
C SER A 207 7.88 -7.85 1.46
N MET A 208 8.29 -6.57 1.34
CA MET A 208 8.06 -5.79 0.11
C MET A 208 8.80 -6.37 -1.10
N THR A 209 10.02 -6.86 -0.93
CA THR A 209 10.74 -7.51 -2.04
C THR A 209 10.08 -8.81 -2.48
N GLN A 210 9.49 -9.57 -1.55
CA GLN A 210 8.70 -10.78 -1.82
C GLN A 210 7.35 -10.51 -2.50
N LEU A 211 6.85 -9.26 -2.45
CA LEU A 211 5.67 -8.83 -3.21
C LEU A 211 6.01 -8.47 -4.67
N ASP A 212 7.23 -8.78 -5.12
CA ASP A 212 7.73 -8.43 -6.44
C ASP A 212 7.64 -6.92 -6.73
N ILE A 213 7.83 -6.08 -5.71
CA ILE A 213 7.91 -4.62 -5.90
C ILE A 213 8.98 -4.24 -6.96
N PRO A 214 10.17 -4.88 -7.03
CA PRO A 214 11.12 -4.61 -8.10
C PRO A 214 10.53 -4.85 -9.49
N PHE A 215 9.81 -5.96 -9.67
CA PHE A 215 9.14 -6.28 -10.93
C PHE A 215 8.01 -5.30 -11.24
N PHE A 216 7.20 -4.94 -10.23
CA PHE A 216 6.16 -3.94 -10.36
C PHE A 216 6.73 -2.57 -10.79
N LEU A 217 7.87 -2.18 -10.23
CA LEU A 217 8.58 -0.96 -10.64
C LEU A 217 9.09 -1.04 -12.08
N THR A 218 9.61 -2.18 -12.52
CA THR A 218 9.98 -2.35 -13.93
C THR A 218 8.75 -2.25 -14.82
N GLU A 219 7.71 -3.04 -14.55
CA GLU A 219 6.47 -3.12 -15.33
C GLU A 219 5.82 -1.75 -15.52
N THR A 220 5.69 -0.99 -14.42
CA THR A 220 5.09 0.36 -14.44
C THR A 220 5.93 1.43 -15.13
N HIS A 221 7.23 1.22 -15.31
CA HIS A 221 8.13 2.19 -15.93
C HIS A 221 8.61 1.80 -17.34
N THR A 222 8.66 0.51 -17.70
CA THR A 222 8.97 0.07 -19.07
C THR A 222 7.96 0.56 -20.08
N SER A 223 6.68 0.65 -19.72
CA SER A 223 5.66 1.25 -20.58
C SER A 223 5.84 2.76 -20.79
N SER A 224 6.63 3.43 -19.94
CA SER A 224 6.86 4.89 -19.95
C SER A 224 8.26 5.28 -20.45
N LEU A 225 9.10 4.31 -20.84
CA LEU A 225 10.51 4.55 -21.17
C LEU A 225 10.75 5.24 -22.52
N GLU A 226 9.70 5.58 -23.28
CA GLU A 226 9.83 6.42 -24.49
C GLU A 226 10.10 7.91 -24.18
N PHE A 227 10.03 8.34 -22.92
CA PHE A 227 10.30 9.74 -22.58
C PHE A 227 11.80 10.00 -22.47
N ASN A 228 12.38 10.51 -23.56
CA ASN A 228 13.74 11.10 -23.65
C ASN A 228 13.99 12.30 -22.69
N HIS A 229 13.15 12.53 -21.68
CA HIS A 229 13.31 13.62 -20.75
C HIS A 229 14.01 13.14 -19.47
N PRO A 230 15.25 13.57 -19.19
CA PRO A 230 16.06 13.08 -18.06
C PRO A 230 15.50 13.35 -16.65
N TRP A 231 14.34 13.99 -16.53
CA TRP A 231 13.75 14.50 -15.29
C TRP A 231 12.23 14.38 -15.23
N SER A 232 11.67 13.30 -15.76
CA SER A 232 10.23 13.09 -15.60
C SER A 232 9.90 12.99 -14.10
N ILE A 233 9.07 13.92 -13.62
CA ILE A 233 8.64 14.02 -12.21
C ILE A 233 8.03 12.70 -11.75
N HIS A 234 7.44 11.97 -12.70
CA HIS A 234 6.81 10.66 -12.52
C HIS A 234 7.78 9.55 -12.05
N LEU A 235 9.10 9.69 -12.26
CA LEU A 235 10.11 8.72 -11.77
C LEU A 235 10.55 8.99 -10.32
N LEU A 236 10.26 10.16 -9.77
CA LEU A 236 10.69 10.52 -8.42
C LEU A 236 10.14 9.55 -7.34
N PRO A 237 8.84 9.19 -7.33
CA PRO A 237 8.31 8.25 -6.35
C PRO A 237 9.01 6.89 -6.35
N ALA A 238 9.28 6.32 -7.54
CA ALA A 238 9.99 5.05 -7.64
C ALA A 238 11.43 5.14 -7.15
N ARG A 239 12.13 6.24 -7.43
CA ARG A 239 13.47 6.49 -6.88
C ARG A 239 13.45 6.58 -5.35
N LEU A 240 12.46 7.24 -4.78
CA LEU A 240 12.29 7.34 -3.32
C LEU A 240 11.96 5.99 -2.70
N LEU A 241 11.02 5.23 -3.27
CA LEU A 241 10.68 3.88 -2.83
C LEU A 241 11.90 2.96 -2.84
N ARG A 242 12.65 2.95 -3.95
CA ARG A 242 13.87 2.16 -4.08
C ARG A 242 14.91 2.54 -3.02
N GLN A 243 15.11 3.84 -2.80
CA GLN A 243 16.05 4.30 -1.79
C GLN A 243 15.62 3.86 -0.38
N ALA A 244 14.33 3.98 -0.04
CA ALA A 244 13.79 3.51 1.23
C ALA A 244 14.00 2.00 1.41
N LEU A 245 13.81 1.20 0.36
CA LEU A 245 14.12 -0.23 0.40
C LEU A 245 15.60 -0.49 0.68
N LEU A 246 16.50 0.16 -0.06
CA LEU A 246 17.94 -0.04 0.09
C LEU A 246 18.48 0.39 1.48
N GLU A 247 17.84 1.36 2.12
CA GLU A 247 18.23 1.82 3.46
C GLU A 247 17.82 0.86 4.57
N HIS A 248 16.73 0.11 4.36
CA HIS A 248 16.17 -0.78 5.37
C HIS A 248 16.51 -2.26 5.16
N LEU A 249 17.04 -2.66 4.00
CA LEU A 249 17.49 -4.03 3.76
C LEU A 249 18.84 -4.29 4.43
N ASP A 250 19.03 -5.51 4.93
CA ASP A 250 20.29 -5.93 5.53
C ASP A 250 21.33 -6.22 4.44
N PRO A 251 22.54 -5.61 4.47
CA PRO A 251 23.52 -5.78 3.40
C PRO A 251 24.07 -7.20 3.26
N VAL A 252 23.99 -8.02 4.31
CA VAL A 252 24.49 -9.39 4.33
C VAL A 252 23.37 -10.35 3.98
N ASP A 253 22.25 -10.29 4.71
CA ASP A 253 21.14 -11.24 4.52
C ASP A 253 20.38 -10.99 3.20
N ASP A 254 20.28 -9.73 2.77
CA ASP A 254 19.45 -9.30 1.66
C ASP A 254 20.28 -8.92 0.41
N ALA A 255 21.51 -9.43 0.30
CA ALA A 255 22.46 -9.08 -0.77
C ALA A 255 21.88 -9.28 -2.19
N MET A 256 21.10 -10.34 -2.40
CA MET A 256 20.46 -10.61 -3.70
C MET A 256 19.41 -9.53 -4.05
N ALA A 257 18.53 -9.19 -3.11
CA ALA A 257 17.51 -8.17 -3.31
C ALA A 257 18.14 -6.79 -3.55
N ILE A 258 19.21 -6.47 -2.80
CA ILE A 258 20.00 -5.25 -2.99
C ILE A 258 20.63 -5.21 -4.38
N SER A 259 21.21 -6.33 -4.85
CA SER A 259 21.77 -6.43 -6.19
C SER A 259 20.72 -6.20 -7.27
N GLN A 260 19.54 -6.80 -7.13
CA GLN A 260 18.41 -6.59 -8.05
C GLN A 260 17.98 -5.11 -8.08
N LEU A 261 17.75 -4.50 -6.91
CA LEU A 261 17.37 -3.09 -6.78
C LEU A 261 18.42 -2.12 -7.37
N ARG A 262 19.71 -2.46 -7.25
CA ARG A 262 20.81 -1.72 -7.89
C ARG A 262 20.93 -1.98 -9.39
N GLY A 263 20.55 -3.17 -9.86
CA GLY A 263 20.45 -3.51 -11.27
C GLY A 263 19.43 -2.61 -11.97
N LEU A 264 18.24 -2.44 -11.37
CA LEU A 264 17.19 -1.55 -11.88
C LEU A 264 17.64 -0.08 -12.05
N LEU A 265 18.66 0.33 -11.29
CA LEU A 265 19.28 1.65 -11.38
C LEU A 265 20.18 1.82 -12.59
N SER A 266 20.86 0.73 -12.95
CA SER A 266 21.88 0.73 -14.00
C SER A 266 21.24 0.82 -15.39
N ASP A 267 20.01 0.32 -15.52
CA ASP A 267 19.21 0.45 -16.73
C ASP A 267 18.65 1.88 -16.89
N LEU A 268 18.46 2.58 -15.77
CA LEU A 268 18.14 4.01 -15.73
C LEU A 268 19.40 4.87 -15.86
N LYS A 269 20.27 4.61 -16.86
CA LYS A 269 21.47 5.42 -17.10
C LYS A 269 21.06 6.89 -17.27
N PRO A 270 21.54 7.79 -16.41
CA PRO A 270 21.19 9.19 -16.53
C PRO A 270 21.85 9.75 -17.80
N GLY A 271 21.08 10.47 -18.62
CA GLY A 271 21.62 11.10 -19.83
C GLY A 271 22.84 11.99 -19.52
N PRO A 272 23.70 12.25 -20.53
CA PRO A 272 25.04 12.84 -20.37
C PRO A 272 25.10 14.21 -19.65
N THR A 273 23.96 14.88 -19.44
CA THR A 273 23.85 16.19 -18.79
C THR A 273 23.84 16.15 -17.25
N THR A 274 23.93 14.99 -16.60
CA THR A 274 23.76 14.82 -15.15
C THR A 274 25.03 14.95 -14.30
N ALA A 275 26.22 14.99 -14.91
CA ALA A 275 27.51 15.02 -14.19
C ALA A 275 27.73 16.29 -13.33
N ALA A 276 26.96 17.36 -13.54
CA ALA A 276 27.16 18.65 -12.86
C ALA A 276 26.47 18.80 -11.49
N TRP A 277 25.62 17.86 -11.06
CA TRP A 277 24.71 18.07 -9.90
C TRP A 277 25.01 17.23 -8.65
N THR A 278 26.10 16.45 -8.64
CA THR A 278 26.58 15.73 -7.45
C THR A 278 27.32 16.64 -6.45
N SER A 279 27.31 17.96 -6.65
CA SER A 279 27.93 18.93 -5.75
C SER A 279 27.32 18.90 -4.34
N ARG A 280 28.23 19.03 -3.36
CA ARG A 280 28.13 18.80 -1.92
C ARG A 280 27.29 19.85 -1.17
N SER A 281 26.16 20.30 -1.71
CA SER A 281 25.31 21.29 -1.03
C SER A 281 24.52 20.65 0.12
N SER A 282 24.42 21.40 1.22
CA SER A 282 23.75 20.99 2.46
C SER A 282 22.32 20.52 2.20
N THR A 283 22.01 19.33 2.72
CA THR A 283 20.70 18.66 2.59
C THR A 283 19.53 19.53 3.05
N HIS A 284 19.76 20.41 4.02
CA HIS A 284 18.75 21.32 4.53
C HIS A 284 18.28 22.33 3.45
N SER A 285 19.17 22.76 2.55
CA SER A 285 18.83 23.64 1.42
C SER A 285 17.99 22.91 0.36
N LYS A 286 18.36 21.67 0.02
CA LYS A 286 17.67 20.85 -1.01
C LYS A 286 16.23 20.50 -0.61
N ILE A 287 16.06 20.18 0.66
CA ILE A 287 14.77 19.90 1.27
C ILE A 287 13.90 21.16 1.35
N SER A 288 14.48 22.32 1.67
CA SER A 288 13.74 23.59 1.68
C SER A 288 13.24 24.01 0.29
N GLN A 289 13.96 23.64 -0.78
CA GLN A 289 13.53 23.88 -2.16
C GLN A 289 12.40 22.93 -2.60
N LEU A 290 12.49 21.64 -2.29
CA LEU A 290 11.38 20.69 -2.47
C LEU A 290 10.15 21.18 -1.69
N ARG A 291 10.31 21.56 -0.42
CA ARG A 291 9.23 22.08 0.43
C ARG A 291 8.58 23.34 -0.14
N LYS A 292 9.37 24.29 -0.65
CA LYS A 292 8.87 25.50 -1.29
C LYS A 292 8.09 25.16 -2.57
N HIS A 293 8.56 24.20 -3.35
CA HIS A 293 7.95 23.80 -4.61
C HIS A 293 6.62 23.04 -4.45
N PHE A 294 6.54 22.11 -3.50
CA PHE A 294 5.32 21.35 -3.20
C PHE A 294 4.26 22.19 -2.46
N SER A 295 4.68 23.21 -1.71
CA SER A 295 3.79 24.08 -0.92
C SER A 295 3.20 25.26 -1.70
N GLU A 296 3.79 25.68 -2.83
CA GLU A 296 3.44 26.95 -3.51
C GLU A 296 2.78 26.80 -4.90
N ARG A 297 2.60 25.59 -5.47
CA ARG A 297 2.15 25.46 -6.88
C ARG A 297 0.95 24.54 -7.13
N ASN A 298 -0.02 25.07 -7.88
CA ASN A 298 -0.81 24.31 -8.84
C ASN A 298 0.16 23.69 -9.86
N TRP A 299 0.07 22.38 -10.12
CA TRP A 299 1.04 21.50 -10.79
C TRP A 299 1.38 21.80 -12.28
N GLN A 300 1.47 23.05 -12.72
CA GLN A 300 1.54 23.43 -14.14
C GLN A 300 2.95 23.75 -14.69
N THR A 301 4.04 23.68 -13.91
CA THR A 301 5.40 23.95 -14.45
C THR A 301 6.47 22.98 -13.94
N PRO A 302 7.41 22.52 -14.82
CA PRO A 302 8.40 21.51 -14.47
C PRO A 302 9.51 22.03 -13.52
N PRO A 303 10.04 21.18 -12.61
CA PRO A 303 10.96 21.55 -11.54
C PRO A 303 12.45 21.55 -11.94
N ASN A 304 13.25 22.32 -11.20
CA ASN A 304 14.67 22.05 -10.98
C ASN A 304 14.79 21.14 -9.74
N VAL A 305 15.14 19.86 -9.92
CA VAL A 305 15.18 18.86 -8.83
C VAL A 305 16.63 18.61 -8.39
N LEU A 306 16.91 18.78 -7.10
CA LEU A 306 18.21 18.50 -6.49
C LEU A 306 18.24 17.14 -5.79
N LEU A 307 19.19 16.29 -6.22
CA LEU A 307 19.44 14.96 -5.66
C LEU A 307 20.04 15.01 -4.25
N LEU A 308 19.59 14.10 -3.39
CA LEU A 308 20.25 13.73 -2.13
C LEU A 308 21.48 12.89 -2.46
N GLY A 309 22.63 13.22 -1.87
CA GLY A 309 23.88 12.48 -2.09
C GLY A 309 23.89 11.13 -1.35
N PRO A 310 24.63 10.13 -1.84
CA PRO A 310 24.79 8.86 -1.16
C PRO A 310 25.57 9.06 0.15
N GLY A 311 25.00 8.68 1.29
CA GLY A 311 25.75 8.63 2.56
C GLY A 311 25.02 8.96 3.86
N GLU A 312 23.72 9.28 3.87
CA GLU A 312 23.04 9.68 5.12
C GLU A 312 21.62 9.07 5.20
N SER A 313 21.54 7.90 5.83
CA SER A 313 20.35 7.03 6.00
C SER A 313 19.19 7.65 6.80
N GLY A 314 19.37 8.83 7.40
CA GLY A 314 18.27 9.58 8.05
C GLY A 314 17.50 10.54 7.13
N LYS A 315 17.97 10.77 5.90
CA LYS A 315 17.46 11.87 5.06
C LYS A 315 16.21 11.54 4.26
N VAL A 316 15.99 10.28 3.93
CA VAL A 316 14.85 9.88 3.08
C VAL A 316 13.56 9.92 3.88
N SER A 317 13.57 9.39 5.11
CA SER A 317 12.46 9.57 6.03
C SER A 317 12.17 11.05 6.24
N LEU A 318 13.19 11.90 6.36
CA LEU A 318 13.00 13.33 6.57
C LEU A 318 12.52 14.05 5.28
N ALA A 319 12.96 13.63 4.09
CA ALA A 319 12.46 14.15 2.81
C ALA A 319 11.00 13.76 2.58
N LEU A 320 10.64 12.49 2.80
CA LEU A 320 9.25 12.02 2.77
C LEU A 320 8.42 12.74 3.82
N CYS A 321 8.86 12.79 5.09
CA CYS A 321 8.19 13.56 6.13
C CYS A 321 8.03 15.04 5.76
N ILE A 322 8.99 15.67 5.07
CA ILE A 322 8.87 17.09 4.69
C ILE A 322 7.93 17.29 3.52
N LEU A 323 7.78 16.33 2.62
CA LEU A 323 6.72 16.33 1.62
C LEU A 323 5.32 16.28 2.29
N PHE A 324 5.18 15.61 3.44
CA PHE A 324 3.87 15.38 4.09
C PHE A 324 3.55 16.33 5.27
N THR A 325 4.54 16.90 5.97
CA THR A 325 4.33 17.63 7.25
C THR A 325 3.85 19.08 7.15
N LYS A 326 3.76 19.71 5.97
CA LYS A 326 3.43 21.16 5.87
C LYS A 326 2.06 21.47 5.27
N ARG A 327 1.02 20.70 5.61
CA ARG A 327 -0.32 20.95 5.10
C ARG A 327 -1.35 21.53 6.09
N GLY A 328 -0.98 21.77 7.34
CA GLY A 328 -1.92 22.25 8.37
C GLY A 328 -1.74 23.71 8.84
N ARG A 329 -1.16 24.64 8.07
CA ARG A 329 -0.84 25.98 8.65
C ARG A 329 -0.95 27.25 7.81
N ASN A 330 -1.50 27.23 6.59
CA ASN A 330 -1.69 28.45 5.82
C ASN A 330 -3.12 28.53 5.31
N GLU A 331 -4.02 29.17 6.09
CA GLU A 331 -5.18 29.94 5.62
C GLU A 331 -6.03 30.40 6.82
N SER A 332 -5.49 31.27 7.67
CA SER A 332 -6.33 32.19 8.44
C SER A 332 -5.57 33.47 8.73
N ILE A 333 -6.30 34.58 8.61
CA ILE A 333 -5.95 35.95 9.03
C ILE A 333 -5.16 36.77 7.99
N CYS A 334 -5.92 37.44 7.12
CA CYS A 334 -5.84 38.88 6.89
C CYS A 334 -7.03 39.32 6.01
N ARG A 335 -8.21 39.56 6.62
CA ARG A 335 -9.17 40.53 6.11
C ARG A 335 -9.06 41.77 7.00
N PRO A 336 -8.71 42.95 6.48
CA PRO A 336 -8.80 44.19 7.25
C PRO A 336 -10.28 44.59 7.42
N PRO A 337 -10.58 45.44 8.42
CA PRO A 337 -11.94 45.79 8.84
C PRO A 337 -12.80 46.45 7.76
#